data_AF-A0A2D6UFT5-F1
#
_entry.id   AF-A0A2D6UFT5-F1
#
_cell.length_a   1.000
_cell.length_b   1.000
_cell.length_c   1.000
_cell.angle_alpha   90.00
_cell.angle_beta   90.00
_cell.angle_gamma   90.00
#
_symmetry.space_group_name_H-M   'P 1'
#
loop_
_entity.id
_entity.type
_entity.pdbx_description
1 polymer ?
#
loop_
_entity_poly.entity_id
_entity_poly.type
_entity_poly.pdbx_seq_one_letter_code
_entity_poly.pdbx_strand_id
1 'polypeptide(L)'
;DADERALDEKVARQQEATKKVAEARIDSDPETVYRLAQRVVQLKDFGNKSQDLLVRKMEGARKSGNKPLYEQYKKKLDEAKKRLKKDLDSAYALASPRSSSKSNVSGKVLVDSDPRWRGYSRNLVRASELPSPAPRNHFLRLFGQSNRESVQNGHQDPVLTQVLALLNGPLFNQVFSSNSVLMKSIAQEDTLRDKVNIIFLSTLNRPASPGEVDLMLEELDHYGPVEDHGRAKVSSDGPYTKGYRNIISALMNSRQYMFLQ
;
A
#
# COMPACT_ATOMS: atom_id res chain seq x y z
N ASP A 1 -26.48 -26.29 38.67
CA ASP A 1 -26.14 -25.29 39.71
C ASP A 1 -24.69 -25.29 40.20
N ALA A 2 -24.05 -26.44 40.46
CA ALA A 2 -22.65 -26.47 40.91
C ALA A 2 -21.62 -26.29 39.77
N ASP A 3 -21.91 -26.85 38.58
CA ASP A 3 -20.98 -26.81 37.44
C ASP A 3 -20.92 -25.44 36.75
N GLU A 4 -22.01 -24.67 36.74
CA GLU A 4 -22.03 -23.30 36.18
C GLU A 4 -21.22 -22.33 37.05
N ARG A 5 -21.30 -22.44 38.38
CA ARG A 5 -20.49 -21.60 39.29
C ARG A 5 -18.99 -21.89 39.18
N ALA A 6 -18.62 -23.15 38.97
CA ALA A 6 -17.23 -23.54 38.78
C ALA A 6 -16.65 -23.08 37.42
N LEU A 7 -17.51 -22.94 36.40
CA LEU A 7 -17.17 -22.34 35.10
C LEU A 7 -16.98 -20.83 35.24
N ASP A 8 -17.87 -20.15 35.95
CA ASP A 8 -17.80 -18.69 36.17
C ASP A 8 -16.56 -18.29 36.99
N GLU A 9 -16.18 -19.07 38.01
CA GLU A 9 -14.94 -18.81 38.77
C GLU A 9 -13.67 -18.99 37.91
N LYS A 10 -13.65 -19.97 36.99
CA LYS A 10 -12.52 -20.14 36.07
C LYS A 10 -12.42 -19.00 35.07
N VAL A 11 -13.56 -18.52 34.57
CA VAL A 11 -13.63 -17.38 33.66
C VAL A 11 -13.18 -16.09 34.36
N ALA A 12 -13.62 -15.86 35.60
CA ALA A 12 -13.21 -14.70 36.40
C ALA A 12 -11.69 -14.69 36.68
N ARG A 13 -11.10 -15.85 37.05
CA ARG A 13 -9.65 -15.98 37.25
C ARG A 13 -8.84 -15.73 35.98
N GLN A 14 -9.35 -16.17 34.82
CA GLN A 14 -8.73 -15.87 33.54
C GLN A 14 -8.82 -14.37 33.20
N GLN A 15 -9.95 -13.74 33.48
CA GLN A 15 -10.14 -12.30 33.26
C GLN A 15 -9.21 -11.46 34.15
N GLU A 16 -9.07 -11.79 35.43
CA GLU A 16 -8.14 -11.09 36.33
C GLU A 16 -6.67 -11.30 35.93
N ALA A 17 -6.28 -12.50 35.51
CA ALA A 17 -4.94 -12.75 34.98
C ALA A 17 -4.68 -11.95 33.70
N THR A 18 -5.67 -11.83 32.81
CA THR A 18 -5.54 -11.00 31.60
C THR A 18 -5.48 -9.51 31.92
N LYS A 19 -6.22 -9.05 32.95
CA LYS A 19 -6.20 -7.65 33.40
C LYS A 19 -4.86 -7.26 34.03
N LYS A 20 -4.29 -8.11 34.89
CA LYS A 20 -2.94 -7.91 35.46
C LYS A 20 -1.83 -7.89 34.39
N VAL A 21 -1.96 -8.73 33.35
CA VAL A 21 -1.03 -8.75 32.21
C VAL A 21 -1.22 -7.55 31.28
N ALA A 22 -2.43 -6.98 31.21
CA ALA A 22 -2.73 -5.77 30.45
C ALA A 22 -2.21 -4.51 31.17
N GLU A 23 -2.37 -4.42 32.48
CA GLU A 23 -1.83 -3.33 33.30
C GLU A 23 -0.29 -3.31 33.26
N ALA A 24 0.38 -4.47 33.25
CA ALA A 24 1.84 -4.56 33.08
C ALA A 24 2.36 -4.27 31.66
N ARG A 25 1.48 -3.98 30.67
CA ARG A 25 1.83 -3.85 29.24
C ARG A 25 1.55 -2.48 28.62
N ILE A 26 0.93 -1.56 29.36
CA ILE A 26 0.66 -0.19 28.91
C ILE A 26 1.94 0.67 28.93
N ASP A 27 2.98 0.22 29.65
CA ASP A 27 4.28 0.89 29.75
C ASP A 27 5.33 0.34 28.76
N SER A 28 5.03 0.28 27.46
CA SER A 28 6.13 0.13 26.49
C SER A 28 6.86 1.47 26.36
N ASP A 29 7.87 1.65 27.19
CA ASP A 29 8.82 2.77 27.18
C ASP A 29 9.17 3.19 25.74
N PRO A 30 9.04 4.47 25.34
CA PRO A 30 9.31 4.96 23.98
C PRO A 30 10.64 4.47 23.38
N GLU A 31 11.64 4.21 24.21
CA GLU A 31 12.93 3.66 23.80
C GLU A 31 12.82 2.23 23.25
N THR A 32 11.92 1.41 23.80
CA THR A 32 11.69 0.03 23.33
C THR A 32 11.02 -0.01 21.97
N VAL A 33 10.07 0.89 21.71
CA VAL A 33 9.41 1.06 20.42
C VAL A 33 10.41 1.53 19.36
N TYR A 34 11.28 2.49 19.72
CA TYR A 34 12.32 3.00 18.85
C TYR A 34 13.36 1.92 18.48
N ARG A 35 13.89 1.17 19.45
CA ARG A 35 14.83 0.06 19.21
C ARG A 35 14.21 -1.03 18.33
N LEU A 36 12.92 -1.31 18.52
CA LEU A 36 12.20 -2.27 17.69
C LEU A 36 12.01 -1.76 16.26
N ALA A 37 11.67 -0.48 16.08
CA ALA A 37 11.57 0.14 14.76
C ALA A 37 12.92 0.12 14.02
N GLN A 38 14.01 0.44 14.70
CA GLN A 38 15.37 0.32 14.15
C GLN A 38 15.68 -1.11 13.69
N ARG A 39 15.31 -2.11 14.50
CA ARG A 39 15.52 -3.52 14.17
C ARG A 39 14.71 -3.95 12.93
N VAL A 40 13.47 -3.48 12.78
CA VAL A 40 12.65 -3.74 11.59
C VAL A 40 13.27 -3.15 10.33
N VAL A 41 13.77 -1.91 10.42
CA VAL A 41 14.47 -1.25 9.30
C VAL A 41 15.73 -2.04 8.92
N GLN A 42 16.56 -2.41 9.89
CA GLN A 42 17.77 -3.21 9.66
C GLN A 42 17.47 -4.57 8.99
N LEU A 43 16.42 -5.26 9.44
CA LEU A 43 15.99 -6.54 8.85
C LEU A 43 15.55 -6.36 7.39
N LYS A 44 14.82 -5.29 7.09
CA LYS A 44 14.36 -4.99 5.73
C LYS A 44 15.53 -4.64 4.81
N ASP A 45 16.47 -3.81 5.28
CA ASP A 45 17.64 -3.40 4.51
C ASP A 45 18.58 -4.57 4.23
N PHE A 46 18.86 -5.40 5.24
CA PHE A 46 19.65 -6.62 5.08
C PHE A 46 18.97 -7.61 4.12
N GLY A 47 17.66 -7.74 4.27
CA GLY A 47 16.79 -8.47 3.37
C GLY A 47 16.94 -8.06 1.92
N ASN A 48 16.73 -6.77 1.65
CA ASN A 48 16.80 -6.21 0.30
C ASN A 48 18.19 -6.38 -0.30
N LYS A 49 19.27 -6.15 0.47
CA LYS A 49 20.65 -6.37 0.02
C LYS A 49 20.92 -7.82 -0.34
N SER A 50 20.48 -8.77 0.50
CA SER A 50 20.65 -10.20 0.24
C SER A 50 19.86 -10.67 -0.98
N GLN A 51 18.66 -10.13 -1.19
CA GLN A 51 17.84 -10.39 -2.38
C GLN A 51 18.47 -9.80 -3.64
N ASP A 52 18.96 -8.56 -3.61
CA ASP A 52 19.63 -7.92 -4.75
C ASP A 52 20.85 -8.71 -5.21
N LEU A 53 21.67 -9.19 -4.27
CA LEU A 53 22.81 -10.07 -4.58
C LEU A 53 22.40 -11.38 -5.27
N LEU A 54 21.26 -11.96 -4.88
CA LEU A 54 20.72 -13.16 -5.50
C LEU A 54 20.14 -12.86 -6.90
N VAL A 55 19.50 -11.71 -7.09
CA VAL A 55 19.02 -11.24 -8.39
C VAL A 55 20.18 -11.03 -9.36
N ARG A 56 21.26 -10.36 -8.94
CA ARG A 56 22.47 -10.19 -9.76
C ARG A 56 23.12 -11.53 -10.14
N LYS A 57 23.14 -12.50 -9.21
CA LYS A 57 23.64 -13.86 -9.49
C LYS A 57 22.74 -14.63 -10.46
N MET A 58 21.42 -14.45 -10.38
CA MET A 58 20.47 -14.99 -11.37
C MET A 58 20.68 -14.38 -12.76
N GLU A 59 20.90 -13.07 -12.84
CA GLU A 59 21.19 -12.39 -14.10
C GLU A 59 22.52 -12.87 -14.71
N GLY A 60 23.56 -13.05 -13.90
CA GLY A 60 24.82 -13.66 -14.33
C GLY A 60 24.64 -15.08 -14.88
N ALA A 61 23.86 -15.92 -14.19
CA ALA A 61 23.54 -17.29 -14.62
C ALA A 61 22.70 -17.32 -15.91
N ARG A 62 21.82 -16.32 -16.11
CA ARG A 62 21.03 -16.16 -17.33
C ARG A 62 21.91 -15.74 -18.51
N LYS A 63 22.84 -14.81 -18.29
CA LYS A 63 23.84 -14.38 -19.30
C LYS A 63 24.80 -15.51 -19.69
N SER A 64 25.17 -16.38 -18.75
CA SER A 64 26.04 -17.52 -19.00
C SER A 64 25.31 -18.75 -19.57
N GLY A 65 24.00 -18.68 -19.86
CA GLY A 65 23.20 -19.78 -20.42
C GLY A 65 22.99 -20.98 -19.49
N ASN A 66 23.40 -20.89 -18.21
CA ASN A 66 23.39 -22.01 -17.27
C ASN A 66 22.03 -22.11 -16.54
N LYS A 67 21.08 -22.78 -17.18
CA LYS A 67 19.74 -23.07 -16.63
C LYS A 67 19.72 -23.70 -15.22
N PRO A 68 20.54 -24.72 -14.88
CA PRO A 68 20.45 -25.34 -13.54
C PRO A 68 20.93 -24.39 -12.43
N LEU A 69 21.90 -23.52 -12.72
CA LEU A 69 22.42 -22.56 -11.76
C LEU A 69 21.38 -21.45 -11.46
N TYR A 70 20.65 -21.03 -12.49
CA TYR A 70 19.54 -20.07 -12.35
C TYR A 70 18.44 -20.61 -11.43
N GLU A 71 18.03 -21.86 -11.60
CA GLU A 71 17.01 -22.48 -10.74
C GLU A 71 17.45 -22.61 -9.28
N GLN A 72 18.74 -22.89 -9.04
CA GLN A 72 19.28 -22.91 -7.68
C GLN A 72 19.22 -21.54 -7.01
N TYR A 73 19.57 -20.46 -7.73
CA TYR A 73 19.47 -19.10 -7.19
C TYR A 73 18.03 -18.65 -6.99
N LYS A 74 17.12 -19.05 -7.87
CA LYS A 74 15.68 -18.79 -7.70
C LYS A 74 15.13 -19.43 -6.43
N LYS A 75 15.45 -20.71 -6.18
CA LYS A 75 15.07 -21.40 -4.92
C LYS A 75 15.62 -20.69 -3.68
N LYS A 76 16.89 -20.29 -3.71
CA LYS A 76 17.53 -19.52 -2.61
C LYS A 76 16.85 -18.17 -2.37
N LEU A 77 16.40 -17.49 -3.41
CA LEU A 77 15.66 -16.23 -3.31
C LEU A 77 14.29 -16.43 -2.67
N ASP A 78 13.56 -17.48 -3.05
CA ASP A 78 12.26 -17.81 -2.45
C ASP A 78 12.40 -18.18 -0.97
N GLU A 79 13.44 -18.93 -0.60
CA GLU A 79 13.77 -19.24 0.80
C GLU A 79 14.13 -17.98 1.60
N ALA A 80 14.94 -17.09 1.03
CA ALA A 80 15.31 -15.82 1.66
C ALA A 80 14.09 -14.92 1.90
N LYS A 81 13.17 -14.84 0.94
CA LYS A 81 11.89 -14.11 1.08
C LYS A 81 11.02 -14.69 2.20
N LYS A 82 10.92 -16.02 2.28
CA LYS A 82 10.14 -16.69 3.35
C LYS A 82 10.74 -16.43 4.74
N ARG A 83 12.07 -16.48 4.87
CA ARG A 83 12.77 -16.18 6.13
C ARG A 83 12.55 -14.74 6.58
N LEU A 84 12.77 -13.78 5.67
CA LEU A 84 12.56 -12.37 5.95
C LEU A 84 11.11 -12.09 6.37
N LYS A 85 10.13 -12.71 5.72
CA LYS A 85 8.73 -12.57 6.10
C LYS A 85 8.49 -13.08 7.52
N LYS A 86 9.01 -14.26 7.86
CA LYS A 86 8.89 -14.84 9.20
C LYS A 86 9.55 -13.96 10.27
N ASP A 87 10.73 -13.41 9.98
CA ASP A 87 11.48 -12.56 10.89
C ASP A 87 10.77 -11.21 11.11
N LEU A 88 10.25 -10.60 10.05
CA LEU A 88 9.41 -9.40 10.14
C LEU A 88 8.12 -9.67 10.92
N ASP A 89 7.40 -10.75 10.62
CA ASP A 89 6.18 -11.13 11.33
C ASP A 89 6.46 -11.33 12.83
N SER A 90 7.61 -11.91 13.19
CA SER A 90 8.04 -12.06 14.58
C SER A 90 8.37 -10.72 15.25
N ALA A 91 9.00 -9.78 14.52
CA ALA A 91 9.33 -8.46 15.02
C ALA A 91 8.06 -7.61 15.23
N TYR A 92 7.11 -7.65 14.29
CA TYR A 92 5.83 -6.96 14.40
C TYR A 92 4.92 -7.58 15.47
N ALA A 93 4.98 -8.90 15.68
CA ALA A 93 4.26 -9.56 16.77
C ALA A 93 4.81 -9.17 18.16
N LEU A 94 6.09 -8.79 18.24
CA LEU A 94 6.70 -8.23 19.44
C LEU A 94 6.30 -6.75 19.66
N ALA A 95 5.99 -6.04 18.58
CA ALA A 95 5.59 -4.62 18.55
C ALA A 95 4.11 -4.37 18.80
N SER A 96 3.26 -5.34 18.45
CA SER A 96 1.81 -5.19 18.51
C SER A 96 1.32 -5.47 19.93
N PRO A 97 0.53 -4.57 20.55
CA PRO A 97 -0.15 -4.89 21.80
C PRO A 97 -1.01 -6.13 21.58
N ARG A 98 -0.85 -7.16 22.42
CA ARG A 98 -1.68 -8.38 22.39
C ARG A 98 -3.17 -8.12 22.72
N SER A 99 -3.63 -6.87 22.78
CA SER A 99 -5.05 -6.51 22.70
C SER A 99 -5.60 -6.53 21.27
N SER A 100 -4.74 -6.65 20.25
CA SER A 100 -5.16 -7.25 18.97
C SER A 100 -5.22 -8.79 19.09
N SER A 101 -5.77 -9.29 20.20
CA SER A 101 -6.61 -10.48 20.11
C SER A 101 -7.53 -10.17 18.95
N LYS A 102 -7.56 -11.03 17.92
CA LYS A 102 -8.45 -10.90 16.78
C LYS A 102 -9.81 -10.52 17.35
N SER A 103 -10.17 -9.24 17.31
CA SER A 103 -11.50 -8.82 17.67
C SER A 103 -12.32 -9.49 16.60
N ASN A 104 -12.97 -10.59 16.97
CA ASN A 104 -14.13 -11.12 16.28
C ASN A 104 -15.23 -10.05 16.40
N VAL A 105 -14.98 -8.84 15.91
CA VAL A 105 -16.02 -8.01 15.33
C VAL A 105 -16.44 -8.85 14.14
N SER A 106 -17.43 -9.69 14.40
CA SER A 106 -18.20 -10.47 13.45
C SER A 106 -19.04 -9.53 12.58
N GLY A 107 -18.41 -8.49 12.03
CA GLY A 107 -18.68 -7.98 10.71
C GLY A 107 -17.51 -8.41 9.86
N LYS A 108 -17.48 -9.70 9.48
CA LYS A 108 -16.78 -10.09 8.25
C LYS A 108 -17.42 -9.25 7.17
N VAL A 109 -16.88 -8.07 6.92
CA VAL A 109 -17.22 -7.35 5.69
C VAL A 109 -16.72 -8.31 4.62
N LEU A 110 -17.65 -8.93 3.88
CA LEU A 110 -17.43 -9.97 2.88
C LEU A 110 -16.71 -9.43 1.64
N VAL A 111 -15.87 -8.40 1.82
CA VAL A 111 -15.11 -7.72 0.78
C VAL A 111 -14.11 -8.68 0.12
N ASP A 112 -13.52 -9.57 0.93
CA ASP A 112 -12.49 -10.51 0.47
C ASP A 112 -13.04 -11.66 -0.38
N SER A 113 -14.37 -11.83 -0.41
CA SER A 113 -15.03 -12.94 -1.10
C SER A 113 -15.50 -12.59 -2.52
N ASP A 114 -15.70 -11.31 -2.84
CA ASP A 114 -16.11 -10.91 -4.19
C ASP A 114 -14.88 -10.84 -5.13
N PRO A 115 -14.86 -11.59 -6.25
CA PRO A 115 -13.79 -11.49 -7.24
C PRO A 115 -13.54 -10.07 -7.77
N ARG A 116 -14.55 -9.18 -7.72
CA ARG A 116 -14.45 -7.79 -8.20
C ARG A 116 -13.47 -6.94 -7.40
N TRP A 117 -13.31 -7.22 -6.11
CA TRP A 117 -12.48 -6.41 -5.20
C TRP A 117 -11.06 -6.97 -5.02
N ARG A 118 -10.70 -8.04 -5.75
CA ARG A 118 -9.36 -8.62 -5.69
C ARG A 118 -8.31 -7.57 -6.05
N GLY A 119 -7.36 -7.37 -5.12
CA GLY A 119 -6.24 -6.45 -5.30
C GLY A 119 -6.52 -5.00 -4.88
N TYR A 120 -7.73 -4.68 -4.40
CA TYR A 120 -8.01 -3.43 -3.70
C TYR A 120 -7.86 -3.61 -2.19
N SER A 121 -7.54 -2.53 -1.47
CA SER A 121 -7.55 -2.58 -0.01
C SER A 121 -8.98 -2.75 0.51
N ARG A 122 -9.17 -3.41 1.66
CA ARG A 122 -10.50 -3.62 2.27
C ARG A 122 -11.26 -2.32 2.56
N ASN A 123 -10.56 -1.19 2.61
CA ASN A 123 -11.12 0.15 2.83
C ASN A 123 -11.45 0.89 1.53
N LEU A 124 -11.18 0.29 0.37
CA LEU A 124 -11.41 0.87 -0.97
C LEU A 124 -12.42 0.03 -1.75
N VAL A 125 -13.58 -0.18 -1.14
CA VAL A 125 -14.73 -0.85 -1.77
C VAL A 125 -15.95 0.03 -1.73
N ARG A 126 -17.01 -0.35 -2.46
CA ARG A 126 -18.24 0.43 -2.55
C ARG A 126 -18.78 0.74 -1.16
N ALA A 127 -19.21 1.98 -0.96
CA ALA A 127 -19.78 2.43 0.31
C ALA A 127 -20.98 1.58 0.77
N SER A 128 -21.77 1.03 -0.16
CA SER A 128 -22.90 0.13 0.12
C SER A 128 -22.48 -1.23 0.67
N GLU A 129 -21.23 -1.62 0.46
CA GLU A 129 -20.68 -2.90 0.91
C GLU A 129 -19.90 -2.77 2.23
N LEU A 130 -19.75 -1.53 2.73
CA LEU A 130 -19.10 -1.24 4.00
C LEU A 130 -20.15 -1.09 5.12
N PRO A 131 -19.81 -1.45 6.36
CA PRO A 131 -20.65 -1.15 7.50
C PRO A 131 -20.82 0.37 7.62
N SER A 132 -22.07 0.82 7.70
CA SER A 132 -22.41 2.24 7.87
C SER A 132 -22.77 2.51 9.33
N PRO A 133 -22.19 3.54 9.98
CA PRO A 133 -21.19 4.47 9.47
C PRO A 133 -19.79 3.84 9.38
N ALA A 134 -18.96 4.28 8.43
CA ALA A 134 -17.61 3.75 8.30
C ALA A 134 -16.75 4.09 9.54
N PRO A 135 -15.67 3.34 9.81
CA PRO A 135 -14.76 3.61 10.94
C PRO A 135 -14.20 5.03 10.90
N ARG A 136 -13.88 5.63 12.07
CA ARG A 136 -13.43 7.04 12.17
C ARG A 136 -12.27 7.42 11.23
N ASN A 137 -11.36 6.48 10.93
CA ASN A 137 -10.21 6.71 10.04
C ASN A 137 -10.46 6.31 8.59
N HIS A 138 -11.72 6.03 8.22
CA HIS A 138 -12.09 5.63 6.87
C HIS A 138 -12.23 6.85 5.96
N PHE A 139 -11.86 6.70 4.68
CA PHE A 139 -12.00 7.76 3.68
C PHE A 139 -13.41 8.36 3.66
N LEU A 140 -14.46 7.55 3.60
CA LEU A 140 -15.85 8.03 3.65
C LEU A 140 -16.14 8.99 4.82
N ARG A 141 -15.61 8.72 6.03
CA ARG A 141 -15.75 9.61 7.20
C ARG A 141 -15.00 10.92 7.04
N LEU A 142 -13.81 10.87 6.45
CA LEU A 142 -13.03 12.07 6.12
C LEU A 142 -13.72 12.91 5.03
N PHE A 143 -14.52 12.30 4.17
CA PHE A 143 -15.22 12.93 3.04
C PHE A 143 -16.69 13.24 3.34
N GLY A 144 -17.02 13.40 4.62
CA GLY A 144 -18.32 13.92 5.03
C GLY A 144 -19.43 12.88 5.23
N GLN A 145 -19.12 11.57 5.24
CA GLN A 145 -20.08 10.57 5.69
C GLN A 145 -20.46 10.82 7.15
N SER A 146 -21.76 10.89 7.41
CA SER A 146 -22.29 11.09 8.75
C SER A 146 -21.90 9.96 9.71
N ASN A 147 -21.53 10.34 10.93
CA ASN A 147 -21.34 9.41 12.06
C ASN A 147 -22.66 8.86 12.62
N ARG A 148 -23.81 9.41 12.20
CA ARG A 148 -25.16 9.09 12.70
C ARG A 148 -25.32 9.24 14.23
N GLU A 149 -24.46 10.00 14.89
CA GLU A 149 -24.60 10.33 16.33
C GLU A 149 -25.42 11.60 16.53
N SER A 150 -25.44 12.50 15.53
CA SER A 150 -26.23 13.73 15.53
C SER A 150 -26.95 13.91 14.18
N VAL A 151 -28.11 14.55 14.23
CA VAL A 151 -28.91 14.90 13.05
C VAL A 151 -28.11 15.90 12.20
N GLN A 152 -28.12 15.72 10.87
CA GLN A 152 -27.41 16.57 9.89
C GLN A 152 -25.87 16.61 10.02
N ASN A 153 -25.23 15.67 10.72
CA ASN A 153 -23.78 15.62 10.83
C ASN A 153 -23.06 14.98 9.61
N GLY A 154 -23.60 15.18 8.41
CA GLY A 154 -22.99 14.75 7.15
C GLY A 154 -22.80 15.96 6.26
N HIS A 155 -21.70 16.01 5.52
CA HIS A 155 -21.33 17.17 4.70
C HIS A 155 -21.02 16.69 3.28
N GLN A 156 -21.47 17.45 2.28
CA GLN A 156 -21.12 17.19 0.88
C GLN A 156 -20.07 18.19 0.36
N ASP A 157 -19.80 19.23 1.13
CA ASP A 157 -18.89 20.29 0.73
C ASP A 157 -17.44 19.81 0.79
N PRO A 158 -16.65 20.03 -0.28
CA PRO A 158 -15.24 19.69 -0.28
C PRO A 158 -14.48 20.63 0.67
N VAL A 159 -13.81 20.06 1.68
CA VAL A 159 -12.95 20.84 2.57
C VAL A 159 -11.52 20.79 2.04
N LEU A 160 -10.89 21.96 1.87
CA LEU A 160 -9.53 22.08 1.33
C LEU A 160 -8.50 21.21 2.06
N THR A 161 -8.61 21.10 3.38
CA THR A 161 -7.73 20.26 4.21
C THR A 161 -7.90 18.77 3.92
N GLN A 162 -9.09 18.31 3.52
CA GLN A 162 -9.35 16.92 3.12
C GLN A 162 -8.72 16.62 1.75
N VAL A 163 -8.74 17.59 0.84
CA VAL A 163 -8.07 17.49 -0.48
C VAL A 163 -6.55 17.45 -0.33
N LEU A 164 -5.99 18.30 0.53
CA LEU A 164 -4.56 18.29 0.86
C LEU A 164 -4.14 16.98 1.57
N ALA A 165 -4.99 16.46 2.46
CA ALA A 165 -4.77 15.16 3.09
C ALA A 165 -4.87 14.00 2.08
N LEU A 166 -5.63 14.16 1.00
CA LEU A 166 -5.69 13.20 -0.10
C LEU A 166 -4.37 13.19 -0.90
N LEU A 167 -3.87 14.38 -1.26
CA LEU A 167 -2.65 14.57 -2.04
C LEU A 167 -1.40 14.10 -1.28
N ASN A 168 -1.35 14.35 0.02
CA ASN A 168 -0.23 13.96 0.88
C ASN A 168 -0.44 12.62 1.61
N GLY A 169 -1.61 12.02 1.44
CA GLY A 169 -2.04 10.86 2.21
C GLY A 169 -1.65 9.52 1.59
N PRO A 170 -1.83 8.42 2.34
CA PRO A 170 -1.59 7.06 1.84
C PRO A 170 -2.49 6.67 0.66
N LEU A 171 -3.59 7.41 0.43
CA LEU A 171 -4.49 7.24 -0.70
C LEU A 171 -3.89 7.69 -2.02
N PHE A 172 -3.00 8.69 -2.02
CA PHE A 172 -2.27 9.09 -3.22
C PHE A 172 -1.50 7.92 -3.83
N ASN A 173 -0.89 7.07 -3.00
CA ASN A 173 -0.20 5.86 -3.45
C ASN A 173 -1.12 4.86 -4.14
N GLN A 174 -2.42 4.86 -3.83
CA GLN A 174 -3.40 3.95 -4.45
C GLN A 174 -3.72 4.35 -5.88
N VAL A 175 -3.60 5.64 -6.23
CA VAL A 175 -3.71 6.13 -7.62
C VAL A 175 -2.62 5.53 -8.51
N PHE A 176 -1.45 5.22 -7.96
CA PHE A 176 -0.34 4.56 -8.66
C PHE A 176 -0.35 3.04 -8.55
N SER A 177 -1.34 2.45 -7.88
CA SER A 177 -1.45 0.99 -7.81
C SER A 177 -1.69 0.41 -9.21
N SER A 178 -1.19 -0.79 -9.47
CA SER A 178 -1.45 -1.49 -10.75
C SER A 178 -2.93 -1.72 -11.04
N ASN A 179 -3.76 -1.67 -10.00
CA ASN A 179 -5.21 -1.83 -10.10
C ASN A 179 -5.96 -0.53 -10.36
N SER A 180 -5.28 0.62 -10.26
CA SER A 180 -5.83 1.93 -10.57
C SER A 180 -6.31 2.01 -12.02
N VAL A 181 -7.43 2.71 -12.23
CA VAL A 181 -7.97 2.97 -13.57
C VAL A 181 -6.93 3.70 -14.42
N LEU A 182 -6.24 4.69 -13.84
CA LEU A 182 -5.20 5.45 -14.52
C LEU A 182 -4.08 4.54 -15.04
N MET A 183 -3.52 3.71 -14.16
CA MET A 183 -2.42 2.82 -14.52
C MET A 183 -2.86 1.74 -15.52
N LYS A 184 -4.12 1.28 -15.45
CA LYS A 184 -4.69 0.36 -16.45
C LYS A 184 -4.84 1.02 -17.81
N SER A 185 -5.30 2.27 -17.88
CA SER A 185 -5.39 3.03 -19.12
C SER A 185 -4.01 3.23 -19.75
N ILE A 186 -2.99 3.58 -18.95
CA ILE A 186 -1.60 3.69 -19.43
C ILE A 186 -1.07 2.32 -19.90
N ALA A 187 -1.45 1.22 -19.23
CA ALA A 187 -1.01 -0.12 -19.61
C ALA A 187 -1.67 -0.67 -20.89
N GLN A 188 -2.82 -0.14 -21.28
CA GLN A 188 -3.54 -0.54 -22.50
C GLN A 188 -2.91 0.05 -23.77
N GLU A 189 -2.22 1.17 -23.66
CA GLU A 189 -1.60 1.83 -24.80
C GLU A 189 -0.29 1.17 -25.21
N ASP A 190 -0.05 1.16 -26.53
CA ASP A 190 1.12 0.51 -27.11
C ASP A 190 2.32 1.46 -27.19
N THR A 191 2.11 2.76 -27.43
CA THR A 191 3.21 3.72 -27.64
C THR A 191 3.47 4.60 -26.40
N LEU A 192 4.72 5.00 -26.18
CA LEU A 192 5.08 5.92 -25.10
C LEU A 192 4.40 7.29 -25.26
N ARG A 193 4.21 7.75 -26.50
CA ARG A 193 3.52 9.02 -26.77
C ARG A 193 2.05 8.96 -26.35
N ASP A 194 1.36 7.87 -26.67
CA ASP A 194 -0.06 7.70 -26.31
C ASP A 194 -0.22 7.56 -24.80
N LYS A 195 0.73 6.88 -24.13
CA LYS A 195 0.81 6.84 -22.67
C LYS A 195 0.93 8.21 -22.03
N VAL A 196 1.81 9.07 -22.56
CA VAL A 196 1.94 10.46 -22.11
C VAL A 196 0.65 11.23 -22.36
N ASN A 197 0.01 11.06 -23.52
CA ASN A 197 -1.26 11.70 -23.83
C ASN A 197 -2.38 11.30 -22.85
N ILE A 198 -2.48 10.02 -22.49
CA ILE A 198 -3.44 9.57 -21.46
C ILE A 198 -3.16 10.23 -20.11
N ILE A 199 -1.89 10.35 -19.72
CA ILE A 199 -1.53 11.03 -18.47
C ILE A 199 -2.02 12.48 -18.50
N PHE A 200 -1.78 13.22 -19.57
CA PHE A 200 -2.23 14.61 -19.72
C PHE A 200 -3.76 14.72 -19.77
N LEU A 201 -4.44 13.83 -20.48
CA LEU A 201 -5.90 13.81 -20.52
C LEU A 201 -6.50 13.51 -19.14
N SER A 202 -5.90 12.59 -18.38
CA SER A 202 -6.40 12.21 -17.06
C SER A 202 -6.13 13.25 -15.96
N THR A 203 -5.11 14.08 -16.12
CA THR A 203 -4.68 15.06 -15.11
C THR A 203 -5.13 16.47 -15.46
N LEU A 204 -4.95 16.89 -16.71
CA LEU A 204 -5.20 18.24 -17.20
C LEU A 204 -6.39 18.33 -18.16
N ASN A 205 -7.10 17.24 -18.43
CA ASN A 205 -8.23 17.18 -19.37
C ASN A 205 -7.92 17.74 -20.78
N ARG A 206 -6.64 17.69 -21.18
CA ARG A 206 -6.17 18.10 -22.52
C ARG A 206 -5.11 17.13 -23.03
N PRO A 207 -4.92 16.98 -24.35
CA PRO A 207 -3.77 16.26 -24.88
C PRO A 207 -2.47 17.03 -24.60
N ALA A 208 -1.35 16.30 -24.57
CA ALA A 208 -0.03 16.91 -24.44
C ALA A 208 0.32 17.66 -25.73
N SER A 209 0.96 18.83 -25.60
CA SER A 209 1.54 19.52 -26.75
C SER A 209 2.81 18.80 -27.24
N PRO A 210 3.23 18.96 -28.50
CA PRO A 210 4.44 18.29 -29.02
C PRO A 210 5.69 18.52 -28.17
N GLY A 211 5.91 19.76 -27.72
CA GLY A 211 7.05 20.09 -26.85
C GLY A 211 6.95 19.47 -25.45
N GLU A 212 5.75 19.32 -24.90
CA GLU A 212 5.55 18.61 -23.63
C GLU A 212 5.80 17.10 -23.80
N VAL A 213 5.35 16.51 -24.91
CA VAL A 213 5.62 15.10 -25.22
C VAL A 213 7.12 14.84 -25.27
N ASP A 214 7.88 15.68 -25.96
CA ASP A 214 9.34 15.50 -26.09
C ASP A 214 10.05 15.58 -24.73
N LEU A 215 9.67 16.55 -23.88
CA LEU A 215 10.20 16.66 -22.51
C LEU A 215 9.84 15.44 -21.65
N MET A 216 8.62 14.91 -21.77
CA MET A 216 8.21 13.73 -21.01
C MET A 216 8.89 12.45 -21.50
N LEU A 217 9.16 12.34 -22.79
CA LEU A 217 9.91 11.22 -23.35
C LEU A 217 11.37 11.24 -22.85
N GLU A 218 12.01 12.41 -22.84
CA GLU A 218 13.36 12.57 -22.27
C GLU A 218 13.43 12.14 -20.80
N GLU A 219 12.43 12.51 -19.99
CA GLU A 219 12.32 12.04 -18.61
C GLU A 219 12.11 10.53 -18.50
N LEU A 220 11.30 9.92 -19.37
CA LEU A 220 11.11 8.47 -19.37
C LEU A 220 12.40 7.72 -19.71
N ASP A 221 13.18 8.25 -20.65
CA ASP A 221 14.48 7.71 -21.05
C ASP A 221 15.49 7.71 -19.88
N HIS A 222 15.40 8.70 -18.99
CA HIS A 222 16.23 8.77 -17.79
C HIS A 222 15.97 7.60 -16.82
N TYR A 223 14.73 7.10 -16.76
CA TYR A 223 14.34 6.03 -15.83
C TYR A 223 14.45 4.61 -16.41
N GLY A 224 14.51 4.45 -17.74
CA GLY A 224 14.71 3.14 -18.36
C GLY A 224 15.12 3.24 -19.82
N PRO A 225 16.03 2.37 -20.31
CA PRO A 225 16.44 2.40 -21.71
C PRO A 225 15.29 1.99 -22.64
N VAL A 226 15.09 2.78 -23.71
CA VAL A 226 14.12 2.58 -24.81
C VAL A 226 14.54 1.39 -25.70
N GLU A 227 14.96 0.27 -25.12
CA GLU A 227 15.31 -0.92 -25.90
C GLU A 227 14.06 -1.59 -26.51
N ASP A 228 12.87 -1.26 -26.01
CA ASP A 228 11.61 -1.94 -26.33
C ASP A 228 10.68 -1.06 -27.19
N HIS A 229 11.16 -0.46 -28.30
CA HIS A 229 10.39 0.21 -29.37
C HIS A 229 9.05 0.91 -28.97
N GLY A 230 9.02 1.62 -27.84
CA GLY A 230 7.82 2.26 -27.30
C GLY A 230 6.80 1.32 -26.60
N ARG A 231 6.96 0.00 -26.68
CA ARG A 231 6.06 -1.06 -26.18
C ARG A 231 6.31 -1.50 -24.74
N ALA A 232 6.96 -0.66 -23.93
CA ALA A 232 7.26 -0.98 -22.55
C ALA A 232 5.98 -1.34 -21.76
N LYS A 233 5.87 -2.60 -21.33
CA LYS A 233 4.77 -3.08 -20.50
C LYS A 233 4.81 -2.40 -19.14
N VAL A 234 3.69 -1.81 -18.72
CA VAL A 234 3.53 -1.22 -17.39
C VAL A 234 3.51 -2.35 -16.36
N SER A 235 4.67 -2.65 -15.77
CA SER A 235 4.82 -3.57 -14.64
C SER A 235 4.78 -2.78 -13.33
N SER A 236 4.17 -3.31 -12.26
CA SER A 236 4.11 -2.64 -10.95
C SER A 236 5.48 -2.21 -10.42
N ASP A 237 6.54 -2.98 -10.75
CA ASP A 237 7.92 -2.73 -10.33
C ASP A 237 8.84 -2.34 -11.51
N GLY A 238 8.26 -1.99 -12.66
CA GLY A 238 9.01 -1.64 -13.86
C GLY A 238 9.73 -0.28 -13.77
N PRO A 239 10.86 -0.09 -14.49
CA PRO A 239 11.59 1.18 -14.52
C PRO A 239 10.70 2.34 -14.98
N TYR A 240 9.89 2.12 -16.01
CA TYR A 240 8.94 3.11 -16.54
C TYR A 240 7.85 3.51 -15.54
N THR A 241 7.48 2.66 -14.58
CA THR A 241 6.47 3.00 -13.56
C THR A 241 6.96 4.07 -12.61
N LYS A 242 8.28 4.15 -12.37
CA LYS A 242 8.88 5.28 -11.64
C LYS A 242 8.83 6.56 -12.46
N GLY A 243 9.12 6.49 -13.76
CA GLY A 243 9.01 7.61 -14.69
C GLY A 243 7.58 8.16 -14.79
N TYR A 244 6.57 7.30 -15.02
CA TYR A 244 5.16 7.72 -15.03
C TYR A 244 4.74 8.36 -13.71
N ARG A 245 5.19 7.80 -12.58
CA ARG A 245 4.91 8.37 -11.27
C ARG A 245 5.53 9.76 -11.12
N ASN A 246 6.76 9.96 -11.60
CA ASN A 246 7.43 11.25 -11.58
C ASN A 246 6.66 12.27 -12.42
N ILE A 247 6.29 11.92 -13.65
CA ILE A 247 5.50 12.76 -14.56
C ILE A 247 4.17 13.16 -13.92
N ILE A 248 3.38 12.20 -13.45
CA ILE A 248 2.08 12.47 -12.82
C ILE A 248 2.26 13.36 -11.57
N SER A 249 3.28 13.10 -10.75
CA SER A 249 3.57 13.92 -9.57
C SER A 249 3.98 15.35 -9.94
N ALA A 250 4.79 15.50 -10.99
CA ALA A 250 5.21 16.80 -11.51
C ALA A 250 4.01 17.59 -12.07
N LEU A 251 3.10 16.94 -12.80
CA LEU A 251 1.90 17.57 -13.33
C LEU A 251 0.95 18.02 -12.20
N MET A 252 0.72 17.17 -11.21
CA MET A 252 -0.14 17.50 -10.06
C MET A 252 0.45 18.60 -9.18
N ASN A 253 1.78 18.66 -9.06
CA ASN A 253 2.49 19.71 -8.31
C ASN A 253 2.82 20.95 -9.16
N SER A 254 2.52 20.95 -10.46
CA SER A 254 2.79 22.08 -11.33
C SER A 254 1.84 23.25 -11.00
N ARG A 255 2.31 24.49 -11.25
CA ARG A 255 1.73 25.76 -10.79
C ARG A 255 0.26 26.03 -11.16
N GLN A 256 -0.41 25.17 -11.92
CA GLN A 256 -1.86 25.27 -12.17
C GLN A 256 -2.70 24.88 -10.94
N TYR A 257 -2.11 24.25 -9.92
CA TYR A 257 -2.74 23.90 -8.64
C TYR A 257 -2.18 24.65 -7.43
N MET A 258 -1.33 25.66 -7.64
CA MET A 258 -0.85 26.52 -6.56
C MET A 258 -1.97 27.51 -6.21
N PHE A 259 -2.97 27.04 -5.46
CA PHE A 259 -3.93 27.91 -4.82
C PHE A 259 -3.17 28.84 -3.86
N LEU A 260 -3.26 30.13 -4.13
CA LEU A 260 -2.84 31.28 -3.34
C LEU A 260 -2.43 30.93 -1.90
N GLN A 261 -1.15 31.10 -1.60
CA GLN A 261 -0.62 31.22 -0.24
C GLN A 261 -0.83 32.64 0.28
#